data_AF-X0YVP6-F1
#
_entry.id   AF-X0YVP6-F1
#
_cell.length_a   1.000
_cell.length_b   1.000
_cell.length_c   1.000
_cell.angle_alpha   90.00
_cell.angle_beta   90.00
_cell.angle_gamma   90.00
#
_symmetry.space_group_name_H-M   'P 1'
#
loop_
_entity.id
_entity.type
_entity.pdbx_description
1 polymer ?
#
loop_
_entity_poly.entity_id
_entity_poly.type
_entity_poly.pdbx_seq_one_letter_code
_entity_poly.pdbx_strand_id
1 'polypeptide(L)'
;MKKLILSLLIFTLAFAVFFSLALIEVVDTTAPVVAIETPNEGDILFGTVDIYGTITEDIELSHYNISIYPGNADFNNFSLRLEQKTEYLSAGFNNQNIYTWDTSTYSPGAYLIRLAARDKAGNRDLSGDAWSGGDDSQHVIKVYVVDQFVSGGGHFLEEKPGKRKDWFGISFGGFVGIAGAEGLIGEWEVNFHNVGNNTLDKTKFHTTDISEINFYDSDSGTCAE
;
A
#
# COMPACT_ATOMS: atom_id res chain seq x y z
N MET A 1 -51.99 -50.30 67.22
CA MET A 1 -52.67 -49.81 65.99
C MET A 1 -52.55 -48.28 65.93
N LYS A 2 -51.93 -47.75 64.84
CA LYS A 2 -52.04 -46.38 64.27
C LYS A 2 -51.64 -45.19 65.18
N LYS A 3 -50.92 -44.12 64.81
CA LYS A 3 -50.23 -43.56 63.61
C LYS A 3 -49.33 -42.43 64.18
N LEU A 4 -48.03 -42.31 63.85
CA LEU A 4 -47.44 -41.43 62.81
C LEU A 4 -48.03 -40.00 62.82
N ILE A 5 -47.29 -38.88 62.94
CA ILE A 5 -46.12 -38.43 62.15
C ILE A 5 -45.29 -37.43 62.97
N LEU A 6 -43.97 -37.65 62.95
CA LEU A 6 -42.91 -36.80 63.50
C LEU A 6 -42.46 -35.79 62.44
N SER A 7 -42.31 -34.54 62.86
CA SER A 7 -41.65 -33.46 62.12
C SER A 7 -40.20 -33.82 61.78
N LEU A 8 -39.80 -33.72 60.51
CA LEU A 8 -38.39 -33.46 60.15
C LEU A 8 -38.29 -32.74 58.81
N LEU A 9 -38.09 -31.42 58.88
CA LEU A 9 -37.33 -30.68 57.88
C LEU A 9 -35.95 -31.36 57.75
N ILE A 10 -35.51 -31.77 56.56
CA ILE A 10 -34.10 -31.78 56.12
C ILE A 10 -34.06 -32.03 54.60
N PHE A 11 -33.62 -30.98 53.90
CA PHE A 11 -32.84 -30.95 52.66
C PHE A 11 -33.17 -31.93 51.52
N THR A 12 -33.81 -31.39 50.48
CA THR A 12 -33.51 -31.73 49.09
C THR A 12 -32.00 -31.54 48.83
N LEU A 13 -31.23 -32.62 48.89
CA LEU A 13 -29.90 -32.63 48.26
C LEU A 13 -30.10 -32.95 46.77
N ALA A 14 -30.59 -31.96 46.02
CA ALA A 14 -30.38 -31.97 44.58
C ALA A 14 -28.86 -31.76 44.41
N PHE A 15 -28.14 -32.82 44.08
CA PHE A 15 -26.75 -32.77 43.70
C PHE A 15 -26.67 -32.09 42.33
N ALA A 16 -26.86 -30.77 42.30
CA ALA A 16 -26.56 -29.95 41.15
C ALA A 16 -25.03 -29.92 41.05
N VAL A 17 -24.48 -30.80 40.22
CA VAL A 17 -23.12 -30.64 39.72
C VAL A 17 -23.13 -29.38 38.88
N PHE A 18 -22.84 -28.23 39.50
CA PHE A 18 -22.47 -27.04 38.78
C PHE A 18 -21.13 -27.35 38.12
N PHE A 19 -21.17 -27.84 36.89
CA PHE A 19 -20.01 -27.77 36.01
C PHE A 19 -19.80 -26.27 35.73
N SER A 20 -19.00 -25.62 36.58
CA SER A 20 -18.42 -24.33 36.27
C SER A 20 -17.50 -24.58 35.09
N LEU A 21 -17.97 -24.26 33.87
CA LEU A 21 -17.10 -24.22 32.72
C LEU A 21 -16.11 -23.09 32.99
N ALA A 22 -14.91 -23.43 33.47
CA ALA A 22 -13.83 -22.47 33.57
C ALA A 22 -13.57 -21.97 32.16
N LEU A 23 -13.89 -20.70 31.89
CA LEU A 23 -13.48 -20.04 30.67
C LEU A 23 -11.96 -20.02 30.70
N ILE A 24 -11.32 -20.81 29.83
CA ILE A 24 -9.88 -20.72 29.69
C ILE A 24 -9.61 -19.45 28.88
N GLU A 25 -9.15 -18.40 29.56
CA GLU A 25 -8.73 -17.19 28.88
C GLU A 25 -7.46 -17.51 28.11
N VAL A 26 -7.54 -17.49 26.78
CA VAL A 26 -6.37 -17.59 25.92
C VAL A 26 -5.62 -16.28 26.09
N VAL A 27 -4.43 -16.36 26.67
CA VAL A 27 -3.54 -15.19 26.74
C VAL A 27 -3.04 -14.93 25.33
N ASP A 28 -3.35 -13.74 24.83
CA ASP A 28 -2.85 -13.26 23.56
C ASP A 28 -1.42 -12.73 23.73
N THR A 29 -0.51 -13.25 22.90
CA THR A 29 0.91 -12.89 22.91
C THR A 29 1.45 -12.59 21.51
N THR A 30 0.59 -12.63 20.49
CA THR A 30 0.99 -12.45 19.09
C THR A 30 0.68 -11.02 18.71
N ALA A 31 1.60 -10.34 18.04
CA ALA A 31 1.33 -8.99 17.52
C ALA A 31 0.71 -9.06 16.12
N PRO A 32 -0.12 -8.07 15.74
CA PRO A 32 -0.62 -7.99 14.37
C PRO A 32 0.52 -7.75 13.39
N VAL A 33 0.36 -8.26 12.18
CA VAL A 33 1.27 -8.04 11.05
C VAL A 33 0.56 -7.20 10.00
N VAL A 34 1.21 -6.18 9.44
CA VAL A 34 0.59 -5.25 8.49
C VAL A 34 1.36 -5.15 7.18
N ALA A 35 0.64 -4.87 6.10
CA ALA A 35 1.23 -4.51 4.82
C ALA A 35 0.37 -3.44 4.12
N ILE A 36 1.00 -2.43 3.52
CA ILE A 36 0.42 -1.60 2.48
C ILE A 36 0.56 -2.38 1.16
N GLU A 37 -0.56 -2.58 0.47
CA GLU A 37 -0.65 -3.35 -0.77
C GLU A 37 -0.60 -2.44 -2.00
N THR A 38 -1.23 -1.28 -1.92
CA THR A 38 -1.11 -0.18 -2.90
C THR A 38 -1.31 1.16 -2.19
N PRO A 39 -0.63 2.23 -2.61
CA PRO A 39 0.43 2.27 -3.62
C PRO A 39 1.70 1.49 -3.19
N ASN A 40 2.64 1.27 -4.11
CA ASN A 40 3.92 0.64 -3.85
C ASN A 40 5.01 1.68 -3.52
N GLU A 41 6.12 1.19 -2.97
CA GLU A 41 7.35 1.96 -2.84
C GLU A 41 7.77 2.58 -4.18
N GLY A 42 7.97 3.89 -4.20
CA GLY A 42 8.37 4.66 -5.37
C GLY A 42 7.23 5.14 -6.27
N ASP A 43 5.98 4.74 -6.01
CA ASP A 43 4.85 5.12 -6.86
C ASP A 43 4.68 6.64 -6.97
N ILE A 44 4.28 7.06 -8.16
CA ILE A 44 4.00 8.45 -8.51
C ILE A 44 2.49 8.68 -8.42
N LEU A 45 2.08 9.61 -7.57
CA LEU A 45 0.71 9.84 -7.16
C LEU A 45 0.20 11.20 -7.64
N PHE A 46 -1.06 11.23 -8.05
CA PHE A 46 -1.75 12.44 -8.48
C PHE A 46 -3.26 12.34 -8.21
N GLY A 47 -3.86 13.45 -7.76
CA GLY A 47 -5.28 13.52 -7.47
C GLY A 47 -5.70 12.68 -6.27
N THR A 48 -6.83 12.00 -6.37
CA THR A 48 -7.35 11.12 -5.31
C THR A 48 -6.78 9.71 -5.45
N VAL A 49 -6.12 9.23 -4.40
CA VAL A 49 -5.46 7.92 -4.36
C VAL A 49 -6.06 7.07 -3.25
N ASP A 50 -6.50 5.88 -3.62
CA ASP A 50 -6.92 4.86 -2.66
C ASP A 50 -5.72 4.05 -2.18
N ILE A 51 -5.59 3.93 -0.87
CA ILE A 51 -4.55 3.14 -0.21
C ILE A 51 -5.19 1.85 0.29
N TYR A 52 -4.65 0.72 -0.17
CA TYR A 52 -5.07 -0.60 0.25
C TYR A 52 -4.04 -1.21 1.19
N GLY A 53 -4.51 -1.99 2.16
CA GLY A 53 -3.65 -2.70 3.09
C GLY A 53 -4.22 -4.03 3.56
N THR A 54 -3.35 -4.80 4.20
CA THR A 54 -3.62 -6.08 4.84
C THR A 54 -3.20 -5.97 6.31
N ILE A 55 -4.01 -6.53 7.20
CA ILE A 55 -3.68 -6.72 8.61
C ILE A 55 -4.01 -8.16 8.97
N THR A 56 -3.01 -8.91 9.41
CA THR A 56 -3.16 -10.27 9.93
C THR A 56 -3.14 -10.21 11.46
N GLU A 57 -4.16 -10.80 12.07
CA GLU A 57 -4.40 -10.81 13.52
C GLU A 57 -4.99 -12.17 13.88
N ASP A 58 -4.55 -12.78 14.99
CA ASP A 58 -4.96 -14.13 15.40
C ASP A 58 -6.11 -14.15 16.41
N ILE A 59 -6.24 -13.14 17.28
CA ILE A 59 -7.28 -13.10 18.32
C ILE A 59 -8.20 -11.87 18.18
N GLU A 60 -7.73 -10.68 18.54
CA GLU A 60 -8.59 -9.48 18.55
C GLU A 60 -7.77 -8.22 18.29
N LEU A 61 -8.03 -7.59 17.15
CA LEU A 61 -7.39 -6.32 16.83
C LEU A 61 -7.95 -5.20 17.73
N SER A 62 -7.13 -4.21 18.10
CA SER A 62 -7.65 -2.99 18.72
C SER A 62 -7.93 -1.92 17.68
N HIS A 63 -6.92 -1.59 16.88
CA HIS A 63 -6.99 -0.54 15.87
C HIS A 63 -5.80 -0.61 14.92
N TYR A 64 -5.92 0.09 13.80
CA TYR A 64 -4.77 0.53 13.01
C TYR A 64 -4.73 2.05 12.89
N ASN A 65 -3.55 2.56 12.56
CA ASN A 65 -3.30 3.95 12.26
C ASN A 65 -2.59 4.05 10.91
N ILE A 66 -3.16 4.83 10.01
CA ILE A 66 -2.51 5.29 8.77
C ILE A 66 -2.05 6.73 8.99
N SER A 67 -0.86 7.07 8.51
CA SER A 67 -0.25 8.38 8.72
C SER A 67 0.62 8.79 7.54
N ILE A 68 0.61 10.08 7.22
CA ILE A 68 1.37 10.69 6.12
C ILE A 68 2.42 11.63 6.69
N TYR A 69 3.64 11.57 6.16
CA TYR A 69 4.76 12.41 6.57
C TYR A 69 5.45 13.03 5.35
N PRO A 70 6.23 14.13 5.53
CA PRO A 70 7.20 14.54 4.51
C PRO A 70 8.19 13.40 4.22
N GLY A 71 8.64 13.28 2.96
CA GLY A 71 9.45 12.15 2.47
C GLY A 71 10.81 11.95 3.15
N ASN A 72 11.31 12.95 3.88
CA ASN A 72 12.57 12.90 4.62
C ASN A 72 12.39 12.97 6.15
N ALA A 73 11.15 12.89 6.63
CA ALA A 73 10.86 12.97 8.05
C ALA A 73 11.23 11.67 8.77
N ASP A 74 11.60 11.80 10.05
CA ASP A 74 11.63 10.65 10.96
C ASP A 74 10.18 10.21 11.25
N PHE A 75 9.75 9.12 10.63
CA PHE A 75 8.39 8.58 10.79
C PHE A 75 8.10 8.09 12.22
N ASN A 76 9.12 7.94 13.07
CA ASN A 76 8.93 7.64 14.49
C ASN A 76 8.61 8.89 15.32
N ASN A 77 8.87 10.08 14.80
CA ASN A 77 8.46 11.33 15.43
C ASN A 77 7.03 11.70 15.02
N PHE A 78 6.06 11.33 15.85
CA PHE A 78 4.64 11.52 15.56
C PHE A 78 4.21 13.00 15.45
N SER A 79 5.04 13.95 15.88
CA SER A 79 4.78 15.38 15.71
C SER A 79 4.99 15.86 14.27
N LEU A 80 5.66 15.06 13.43
CA LEU A 80 5.93 15.36 12.03
C LEU A 80 4.85 14.84 11.06
N ARG A 81 3.78 14.23 11.58
CA ARG A 81 2.65 13.77 10.77
C ARG A 81 1.96 14.97 10.15
N LEU A 82 1.80 14.95 8.83
CA LEU A 82 0.95 15.90 8.10
C LEU A 82 -0.52 15.53 8.26
N GLU A 83 -0.80 14.23 8.25
CA GLU A 83 -2.14 13.67 8.33
C GLU A 83 -2.11 12.30 9.00
N GLN A 84 -3.23 11.92 9.62
CA GLN A 84 -3.40 10.60 10.20
C GLN A 84 -4.88 10.23 10.36
N LYS A 85 -5.15 8.93 10.39
CA LYS A 85 -6.46 8.38 10.76
C LYS A 85 -6.26 7.12 11.57
N THR A 86 -7.03 6.97 12.64
CA THR A 86 -7.08 5.74 13.43
C THR A 86 -8.45 5.10 13.27
N GLU A 87 -8.47 3.81 12.97
CA GLU A 87 -9.69 3.03 12.77
C GLU A 87 -9.72 1.87 13.77
N TYR A 88 -10.85 1.74 14.46
CA TYR A 88 -11.07 0.69 15.46
C TYR A 88 -11.88 -0.44 14.85
N LEU A 89 -11.35 -1.65 14.94
CA LEU A 89 -11.98 -2.87 14.44
C LEU A 89 -11.39 -4.05 15.22
N SER A 90 -12.16 -5.13 15.35
CA SER A 90 -11.81 -6.29 16.18
C SER A 90 -11.12 -7.44 15.42
N ALA A 91 -10.97 -7.32 14.10
CA ALA A 91 -10.42 -8.39 13.26
C ALA A 91 -9.49 -7.83 12.19
N GLY A 92 -8.53 -8.64 11.74
CA GLY A 92 -7.72 -8.35 10.57
C GLY A 92 -8.52 -8.41 9.26
N PHE A 93 -7.88 -8.02 8.17
CA PHE A 93 -8.44 -8.02 6.82
C PHE A 93 -7.34 -8.18 5.77
N ASN A 94 -7.74 -8.56 4.56
CA ASN A 94 -6.83 -8.74 3.42
C ASN A 94 -7.19 -7.76 2.31
N ASN A 95 -6.21 -6.99 1.85
CA ASN A 95 -6.26 -6.08 0.71
C ASN A 95 -7.55 -5.24 0.66
N GLN A 96 -7.79 -4.48 1.72
CA GLN A 96 -8.94 -3.56 1.81
C GLN A 96 -8.48 -2.11 1.69
N ASN A 97 -9.36 -1.26 1.17
CA ASN A 97 -9.15 0.19 1.21
C ASN A 97 -9.15 0.64 2.67
N ILE A 98 -8.03 1.21 3.12
CA ILE A 98 -7.83 1.69 4.49
C ILE A 98 -7.82 3.22 4.57
N TYR A 99 -7.57 3.89 3.44
CA TYR A 99 -7.55 5.34 3.36
C TYR A 99 -7.74 5.81 1.92
N THR A 100 -8.40 6.95 1.74
CA THR A 100 -8.45 7.67 0.47
C THR A 100 -7.79 9.02 0.68
N TRP A 101 -6.68 9.26 -0.03
CA TRP A 101 -5.86 10.45 0.11
C TRP A 101 -6.04 11.39 -1.08
N ASP A 102 -6.44 12.63 -0.81
CA ASP A 102 -6.48 13.69 -1.83
C ASP A 102 -5.15 14.44 -1.90
N THR A 103 -4.27 13.98 -2.80
CA THR A 103 -2.93 14.54 -2.99
C THR A 103 -2.94 15.93 -3.63
N SER A 104 -4.06 16.38 -4.21
CA SER A 104 -4.16 17.70 -4.87
C SER A 104 -4.02 18.87 -3.89
N THR A 105 -4.16 18.60 -2.59
CA THR A 105 -4.00 19.58 -1.51
C THR A 105 -2.57 19.66 -0.96
N TYR A 106 -1.68 18.79 -1.45
CA TYR A 106 -0.29 18.67 -1.02
C TYR A 106 0.66 19.27 -2.05
N SER A 107 1.78 19.82 -1.57
CA SER A 107 2.83 20.30 -2.48
C SER A 107 3.52 19.12 -3.18
N PRO A 108 3.91 19.24 -4.46
CA PRO A 108 4.69 18.20 -5.11
C PRO A 108 5.98 17.88 -4.36
N GLY A 109 6.34 16.60 -4.28
CA GLY A 109 7.46 16.13 -3.48
C GLY A 109 7.33 14.69 -3.02
N ALA A 110 8.36 14.22 -2.30
CA ALA A 110 8.32 12.92 -1.65
C ALA A 110 7.50 12.94 -0.35
N TYR A 111 6.80 11.83 -0.08
CA TYR A 111 6.01 11.59 1.12
C TYR A 111 6.25 10.17 1.64
N LEU A 112 6.07 9.97 2.94
CA LEU A 112 6.01 8.63 3.54
C LEU A 112 4.57 8.31 3.92
N ILE A 113 4.10 7.12 3.55
CA ILE A 113 2.85 6.53 4.03
C ILE A 113 3.21 5.46 5.04
N ARG A 114 2.67 5.56 6.25
CA ARG A 114 2.93 4.61 7.34
C ARG A 114 1.63 4.00 7.84
N LEU A 115 1.52 2.68 7.75
CA LEU A 115 0.51 1.86 8.39
C LEU A 115 1.09 1.20 9.65
N ALA A 116 0.35 1.20 10.75
CA ALA A 116 0.70 0.45 11.95
C ALA A 116 -0.52 -0.05 12.69
N ALA A 117 -0.42 -1.21 13.33
CA ALA A 117 -1.51 -1.84 14.08
C ALA A 117 -1.12 -2.17 15.53
N ARG A 118 -2.14 -2.40 16.36
CA ARG A 118 -2.01 -2.95 17.71
C ARG A 118 -3.25 -3.79 18.03
N ASP A 119 -3.05 -4.94 18.66
CA ASP A 119 -4.15 -5.79 19.14
C ASP A 119 -4.76 -5.27 20.46
N LYS A 120 -5.77 -5.99 20.96
CA LYS A 120 -6.50 -5.68 22.19
C LYS A 120 -5.71 -5.97 23.45
N ALA A 121 -4.83 -6.98 23.44
CA ALA A 121 -3.91 -7.30 24.53
C ALA A 121 -2.75 -6.30 24.64
N GLY A 122 -2.59 -5.46 23.61
CA GLY A 122 -1.59 -4.43 23.50
C GLY A 122 -0.29 -4.88 22.83
N ASN A 123 -0.23 -6.06 22.19
CA ASN A 123 0.99 -6.47 21.49
C ASN A 123 1.19 -5.62 20.22
N ARG A 124 2.47 -5.38 19.95
CA ARG A 124 2.97 -4.59 18.82
C ARG A 124 4.43 -4.94 18.62
N ASP A 125 4.77 -5.53 17.48
CA ASP A 125 6.13 -5.84 17.09
C ASP A 125 6.65 -4.76 16.13
N LEU A 126 7.88 -4.31 16.35
CA LEU A 126 8.59 -3.31 15.52
C LEU A 126 10.05 -3.74 15.29
N SER A 127 10.32 -5.04 15.47
CA SER A 127 11.65 -5.60 15.29
C SER A 127 11.95 -5.98 13.84
N GLY A 128 10.94 -5.93 12.96
CA GLY A 128 11.07 -6.15 11.53
C GLY A 128 11.64 -4.95 10.79
N ASP A 129 11.74 -5.10 9.47
CA ASP A 129 12.10 -4.01 8.59
C ASP A 129 10.83 -3.29 8.13
N ALA A 130 10.62 -2.09 8.67
CA ALA A 130 9.46 -1.27 8.39
C ALA A 130 9.24 -0.97 6.88
N TRP A 131 10.23 -1.18 6.01
CA TRP A 131 10.13 -0.97 4.56
C TRP A 131 9.76 -2.23 3.76
N SER A 132 9.83 -3.42 4.39
CA SER A 132 9.56 -4.69 3.71
C SER A 132 8.07 -5.03 3.71
N GLY A 133 7.36 -4.69 4.78
CA GLY A 133 5.94 -5.00 4.96
C GLY A 133 5.67 -6.49 5.19
N GLY A 134 4.60 -6.79 5.93
CA GLY A 134 4.16 -8.16 6.14
C GLY A 134 5.04 -8.98 7.10
N ASP A 135 5.96 -8.34 7.82
CA ASP A 135 6.86 -8.98 8.79
C ASP A 135 6.65 -8.50 10.23
N ASP A 136 6.15 -7.29 10.45
CA ASP A 136 5.84 -6.76 11.79
C ASP A 136 4.58 -5.87 11.83
N SER A 137 4.34 -5.19 12.96
CA SER A 137 3.15 -4.34 13.18
C SER A 137 3.24 -2.95 12.52
N GLN A 138 4.17 -2.73 11.59
CA GLN A 138 4.35 -1.50 10.85
C GLN A 138 4.81 -1.75 9.40
N HIS A 139 4.28 -0.94 8.46
CA HIS A 139 4.83 -0.85 7.10
C HIS A 139 4.86 0.62 6.69
N VAL A 140 5.98 1.05 6.12
CA VAL A 140 6.26 2.39 5.60
C VAL A 140 6.67 2.25 4.14
N ILE A 141 6.09 3.08 3.29
CA ILE A 141 6.52 3.26 1.91
C ILE A 141 6.78 4.74 1.62
N LYS A 142 7.70 5.03 0.72
CA LYS A 142 7.94 6.35 0.14
C LYS A 142 7.27 6.44 -1.22
N VAL A 143 6.55 7.53 -1.45
CA VAL A 143 5.84 7.83 -2.70
C VAL A 143 6.13 9.27 -3.14
N TYR A 144 5.82 9.60 -4.38
CA TYR A 144 6.04 10.93 -4.94
C TYR A 144 4.74 11.56 -5.41
N VAL A 145 4.40 12.74 -4.91
CA VAL A 145 3.24 13.51 -5.36
C VAL A 145 3.68 14.50 -6.43
N VAL A 146 2.91 14.58 -7.52
CA VAL A 146 3.06 15.58 -8.60
C VAL A 146 1.81 16.44 -8.73
N ASP A 147 1.94 17.64 -9.29
CA ASP A 147 0.82 18.55 -9.60
C ASP A 147 0.22 18.30 -10.99
N GLN A 148 1.04 17.81 -11.91
CA GLN A 148 0.68 17.47 -13.27
C GLN A 148 1.71 16.52 -13.87
N PHE A 149 1.29 15.82 -14.92
CA PHE A 149 2.19 15.02 -15.74
C PHE A 149 1.92 15.30 -17.21
N VAL A 150 2.98 15.25 -18.01
CA VAL A 150 2.89 15.14 -19.46
C VAL A 150 3.06 13.68 -19.79
N SER A 151 2.10 13.10 -20.52
CA SER A 151 2.20 11.75 -21.06
C SER A 151 2.26 11.77 -22.57
N GLY A 152 2.88 10.75 -23.14
CA GLY A 152 3.06 10.66 -24.59
C GLY A 152 3.58 9.31 -25.02
N GLY A 153 3.58 9.11 -26.33
CA GLY A 153 4.10 7.90 -26.94
C GLY A 153 3.96 7.92 -28.45
N GLY A 154 4.44 6.88 -29.09
CA GLY A 154 4.44 6.78 -30.54
C GLY A 154 4.95 5.43 -31.03
N HIS A 155 4.87 5.27 -32.35
CA HIS A 155 5.25 4.04 -33.04
C HIS A 155 6.10 4.41 -34.26
N PHE A 156 7.23 3.72 -34.42
CA PHE A 156 7.95 3.65 -35.68
C PHE A 156 7.66 2.30 -36.33
N LEU A 157 7.12 2.32 -37.54
CA LEU A 157 6.63 1.13 -38.22
C LEU A 157 7.30 0.99 -39.59
N GLU A 158 7.71 -0.23 -39.93
CA GLU A 158 8.14 -0.58 -41.28
C GLU A 158 7.26 -1.73 -41.81
N GLU A 159 6.64 -1.46 -42.96
CA GLU A 159 5.79 -2.43 -43.65
C GLU A 159 6.63 -3.34 -44.53
N LYS A 160 6.42 -4.66 -44.40
CA LYS A 160 7.11 -5.65 -45.22
C LYS A 160 6.13 -6.34 -46.18
N PRO A 161 6.38 -6.29 -47.50
CA PRO A 161 5.56 -7.02 -48.47
C PRO A 161 5.45 -8.50 -48.12
N GLY A 162 4.24 -9.06 -48.21
CA GLY A 162 3.97 -10.46 -47.89
C GLY A 162 4.02 -10.82 -46.41
N LYS A 163 4.10 -9.83 -45.51
CA LYS A 163 3.89 -10.00 -44.07
C LYS A 163 2.59 -9.33 -43.64
N ARG A 164 2.16 -9.61 -42.40
CA ARG A 164 1.08 -8.83 -41.78
C ARG A 164 1.52 -7.36 -41.64
N LYS A 165 0.53 -6.48 -41.59
CA LYS A 165 0.71 -5.06 -41.29
C LYS A 165 1.54 -4.86 -40.02
N ASP A 166 2.34 -3.79 -39.97
CA ASP A 166 3.16 -3.41 -38.81
C ASP A 166 4.15 -4.53 -38.42
N TRP A 167 4.72 -5.20 -39.44
CA TRP A 167 5.56 -6.38 -39.21
C TRP A 167 6.77 -6.06 -38.35
N PHE A 168 7.41 -4.91 -38.59
CA PHE A 168 8.49 -4.34 -37.80
C PHE A 168 7.96 -3.11 -37.05
N GLY A 169 8.24 -3.03 -35.75
CA GLY A 169 7.78 -1.94 -34.93
C GLY A 169 8.72 -1.61 -33.79
N ILE A 170 8.80 -0.33 -33.46
CA ILE A 170 9.30 0.15 -32.19
C ILE A 170 8.19 1.02 -31.61
N SER A 171 7.65 0.65 -30.45
CA SER A 171 6.73 1.52 -29.71
C SER A 171 7.49 2.16 -28.56
N PHE A 172 7.11 3.38 -28.23
CA PHE A 172 7.65 4.11 -27.11
C PHE A 172 6.53 4.86 -26.41
N GLY A 173 6.67 5.06 -25.12
CA GLY A 173 5.73 5.87 -24.38
C GLY A 173 6.11 5.98 -22.92
N GLY A 174 5.42 6.87 -22.24
CA GLY A 174 5.74 7.18 -20.88
C GLY A 174 5.07 8.45 -20.41
N PHE A 175 5.51 8.91 -19.25
CA PHE A 175 5.11 10.17 -18.68
C PHE A 175 6.25 10.79 -17.90
N VAL A 176 6.14 12.09 -17.67
CA VAL A 176 7.00 12.85 -16.77
C VAL A 176 6.15 13.80 -15.95
N GLY A 177 6.49 13.99 -14.69
CA GLY A 177 5.99 15.04 -13.81
C GLY A 177 7.13 15.72 -13.05
N ILE A 178 6.79 16.75 -12.29
CA ILE A 178 7.73 17.47 -11.43
C ILE A 178 7.32 17.22 -9.97
N ALA A 179 8.17 16.56 -9.19
CA ALA A 179 7.95 16.30 -7.76
C ALA A 179 8.69 17.30 -6.88
N GLY A 180 8.47 18.59 -7.12
CA GLY A 180 9.04 19.68 -6.32
C GLY A 180 10.57 19.60 -6.22
N ALA A 181 11.09 19.44 -5.00
CA ALA A 181 12.53 19.36 -4.74
C ALA A 181 13.19 18.07 -5.26
N GLU A 182 12.40 17.02 -5.52
CA GLU A 182 12.89 15.76 -6.09
C GLU A 182 13.17 15.88 -7.61
N GLY A 183 12.74 16.99 -8.24
CA GLY A 183 12.99 17.25 -9.65
C GLY A 183 12.04 16.51 -10.58
N LEU A 184 12.57 16.09 -11.74
CA LEU A 184 11.81 15.34 -12.73
C LEU A 184 11.65 13.89 -12.28
N ILE A 185 10.43 13.39 -12.36
CA ILE A 185 10.12 11.97 -12.13
C ILE A 185 9.23 11.46 -13.24
N GLY A 186 9.33 10.18 -13.56
CA GLY A 186 8.51 9.60 -14.61
C GLY A 186 8.99 8.23 -15.01
N GLU A 187 8.34 7.67 -16.01
CA GLU A 187 8.70 6.40 -16.59
C GLU A 187 8.69 6.51 -18.10
N TRP A 188 9.67 5.87 -18.74
CA TRP A 188 9.72 5.76 -20.18
C TRP A 188 10.06 4.33 -20.59
N GLU A 189 9.21 3.74 -21.43
CA GLU A 189 9.40 2.42 -22.00
C GLU A 189 9.54 2.50 -23.52
N VAL A 190 10.51 1.77 -24.07
CA VAL A 190 10.65 1.50 -25.51
C VAL A 190 10.60 -0.01 -25.73
N ASN A 191 9.65 -0.46 -26.55
CA ASN A 191 9.47 -1.86 -26.91
C ASN A 191 9.90 -2.12 -28.35
N PHE A 192 10.64 -3.20 -28.56
CA PHE A 192 11.06 -3.65 -29.88
C PHE A 192 10.19 -4.81 -30.36
N HIS A 193 9.62 -4.70 -31.56
CA HIS A 193 8.75 -5.70 -32.18
C HIS A 193 9.31 -6.15 -33.52
N ASN A 194 9.81 -7.39 -33.55
CA ASN A 194 10.38 -8.08 -34.72
C ASN A 194 11.57 -7.37 -35.36
N VAL A 195 12.31 -6.50 -34.68
CA VAL A 195 13.36 -5.67 -35.30
C VAL A 195 14.47 -6.46 -35.99
N GLY A 196 15.13 -5.84 -36.97
CA GLY A 196 16.12 -6.51 -37.84
C GLY A 196 17.34 -7.11 -37.12
N ASN A 197 17.59 -6.71 -35.86
CA ASN A 197 18.56 -7.35 -34.99
C ASN A 197 17.87 -8.33 -34.04
N ASN A 198 18.06 -9.64 -34.29
CA ASN A 198 17.43 -10.71 -33.51
C ASN A 198 17.78 -10.70 -32.01
N THR A 199 18.90 -10.10 -31.61
CA THR A 199 19.27 -9.98 -30.18
C THR A 199 18.42 -8.92 -29.45
N LEU A 200 17.95 -7.92 -30.19
CA LEU A 200 17.08 -6.86 -29.67
C LEU A 200 15.60 -7.12 -29.97
N ASP A 201 15.28 -8.21 -30.67
CA ASP A 201 13.89 -8.56 -30.91
C ASP A 201 13.18 -8.90 -29.60
N LYS A 202 11.99 -8.32 -29.39
CA LYS A 202 11.14 -8.47 -28.19
C LYS A 202 11.78 -8.00 -26.89
N THR A 203 12.89 -7.26 -26.97
CA THR A 203 13.46 -6.61 -25.79
C THR A 203 12.70 -5.33 -25.45
N LYS A 204 12.93 -4.87 -24.22
CA LYS A 204 12.40 -3.61 -23.71
C LYS A 204 13.53 -2.80 -23.11
N PHE A 205 13.49 -1.49 -23.31
CA PHE A 205 14.23 -0.53 -22.52
C PHE A 205 13.24 0.19 -21.61
N HIS A 206 13.54 0.24 -20.32
CA HIS A 206 12.73 0.93 -19.33
C HIS A 206 13.65 1.79 -18.46
N THR A 207 13.28 3.05 -18.27
CA THR A 207 13.99 3.96 -17.36
C THR A 207 12.97 4.73 -16.52
N THR A 208 13.33 4.89 -15.25
CA THR A 208 12.64 5.76 -14.28
C THR A 208 13.48 7.00 -13.95
N ASP A 209 14.75 7.02 -14.36
CA ASP A 209 15.67 8.13 -14.15
C ASP A 209 15.62 9.07 -15.37
N ILE A 210 15.18 10.31 -15.15
CA ILE A 210 15.03 11.35 -16.14
C ILE A 210 15.86 12.55 -15.69
N SER A 211 17.01 12.75 -16.33
CA SER A 211 17.92 13.84 -15.98
C SER A 211 17.54 15.20 -16.56
N GLU A 212 16.92 15.21 -17.75
CA GLU A 212 16.58 16.43 -18.48
C GLU A 212 15.43 16.18 -19.44
N ILE A 213 14.52 17.16 -19.56
CA ILE A 213 13.54 17.24 -20.65
C ILE A 213 13.60 18.62 -21.27
N ASN A 214 13.86 18.64 -22.57
CA ASN A 214 13.87 19.84 -23.38
C ASN A 214 12.52 20.00 -24.08
N PHE A 215 11.83 21.09 -23.78
CA PHE A 215 10.61 21.50 -24.47
C PHE A 215 10.96 22.58 -25.49
N TYR A 216 10.51 22.38 -26.73
CA TYR A 216 10.62 23.38 -27.78
C TYR A 216 9.21 23.91 -28.07
N ASP A 217 9.01 25.21 -27.89
CA ASP A 217 7.73 25.85 -28.20
C ASP A 217 7.41 25.70 -29.70
N SER A 218 6.12 25.58 -30.04
CA SER A 218 5.67 25.46 -31.44
C SER A 218 6.12 26.63 -32.32
N ASP A 219 6.33 27.79 -31.70
CA ASP A 219 6.67 29.04 -32.37
C ASP A 219 8.17 29.37 -32.27
N SER A 220 8.95 28.50 -31.62
CA SER A 220 10.40 28.61 -31.61
C SER A 220 10.92 28.25 -33.00
N GLY A 221 11.64 29.16 -33.65
CA GLY A 221 12.29 28.93 -34.95
C GLY A 221 13.31 27.78 -34.96
N THR A 222 13.44 27.04 -33.86
CA THR A 222 14.29 25.86 -33.65
C THR A 222 13.60 24.53 -33.98
N CYS A 223 12.29 24.52 -34.26
CA CYS A 223 11.58 23.32 -34.75
C CYS A 223 11.82 23.02 -36.25
N ALA A 224 12.77 23.71 -36.89
CA ALA A 224 13.14 23.55 -38.29
C ALA A 224 14.57 22.99 -38.40
N GLU A 225 14.72 21.69 -38.18
CA GLU A 225 15.85 20.90 -38.70
C GLU A 225 15.33 19.72 -39.53
#